data_AF-W1XMY0-F1
#
_entry.id   AF-W1XMY0-F1
#
_cell.length_a   1.000
_cell.length_b   1.000
_cell.length_c   1.000
_cell.angle_alpha   90.00
_cell.angle_beta   90.00
_cell.angle_gamma   90.00
#
_symmetry.space_group_name_H-M   'P 1'
#
loop_
_entity.id
_entity.type
_entity.pdbx_description
1 polymer ?
#
loop_
_entity_poly.entity_id
_entity_poly.type
_entity_poly.pdbx_seq_one_letter_code
_entity_poly.pdbx_strand_id
1 'polypeptide(L)' 'MRRRTLGVKKEPTIMIIPMIDIVFFLLVFFMVGTLYMNTEQQIPLNLPSASSSTAKSIEPITITLTTTHTLYIDNQEISS' A
#
# COMPACT_ATOMS: atom_id res chain seq x y z
N MET A 1 -18.71 48.50 -45.90
CA MET A 1 -17.86 48.55 -44.69
C MET A 1 -18.22 47.39 -43.76
N ARG A 2 -17.36 46.36 -43.65
CA ARG A 2 -17.57 45.19 -42.77
C ARG A 2 -17.02 45.51 -41.37
N ARG A 3 -17.87 45.56 -40.34
CA ARG A 3 -17.42 45.66 -38.94
C ARG A 3 -16.95 44.28 -38.48
N ARG A 4 -15.65 44.17 -38.19
CA ARG A 4 -15.05 42.99 -37.55
C ARG A 4 -15.40 43.06 -36.06
N THR A 5 -16.25 42.17 -35.59
CA THR A 5 -16.50 42.02 -34.15
C THR A 5 -15.25 41.44 -33.51
N LEU A 6 -14.65 42.21 -32.60
CA LEU A 6 -13.53 41.76 -31.78
C LEU A 6 -14.07 40.72 -30.81
N GLY A 7 -13.70 39.45 -31.04
CA GLY A 7 -14.07 38.36 -30.15
C GLY A 7 -13.55 38.64 -28.74
N VAL A 8 -14.45 38.68 -27.77
CA VAL A 8 -14.12 38.76 -26.35
C VAL A 8 -13.29 37.52 -26.01
N LYS A 9 -11.99 37.70 -25.73
CA LYS A 9 -11.15 36.63 -25.18
C LYS A 9 -11.68 36.31 -23.79
N LYS A 10 -12.34 35.16 -23.65
CA LYS A 10 -12.76 34.64 -22.36
C LYS A 10 -11.51 34.14 -21.64
N GLU A 11 -11.21 34.72 -20.48
CA GLU A 11 -10.11 34.24 -19.64
C GLU A 11 -10.42 32.82 -19.18
N PRO A 12 -9.43 31.91 -19.16
CA PRO A 12 -9.63 30.55 -18.68
C PRO A 12 -9.98 30.58 -17.18
N THR A 13 -11.15 30.04 -16.84
CA THR A 13 -11.61 29.93 -15.45
C THR A 13 -11.29 28.55 -14.89
N ILE A 14 -10.66 28.50 -13.71
CA ILE A 14 -10.42 27.24 -13.00
C ILE A 14 -11.75 26.74 -12.43
N MET A 15 -12.18 25.54 -12.81
CA MET A 15 -13.39 24.90 -12.29
C MET A 15 -13.06 24.05 -11.07
N ILE A 16 -13.19 24.62 -9.87
CA ILE A 16 -12.81 23.95 -8.60
C ILE A 16 -13.80 22.84 -8.23
N ILE A 17 -15.11 23.04 -8.44
CA ILE A 17 -16.16 22.08 -8.03
C ILE A 17 -15.95 20.69 -8.67
N PRO A 18 -15.73 20.56 -9.99
CA PRO A 18 -15.43 19.26 -10.61
C PRO A 18 -14.10 18.64 -10.14
N MET A 19 -13.11 19.46 -9.75
CA MET A 19 -11.81 18.94 -9.26
C MET A 19 -11.93 18.33 -7.86
N ILE A 20 -12.74 18.94 -6.99
CA ILE A 20 -13.03 18.40 -5.65
C ILE A 20 -13.68 17.02 -5.78
N ASP A 21 -14.62 16.88 -6.72
CA ASP A 21 -15.32 15.61 -6.96
C ASP A 21 -14.34 14.49 -7.36
N ILE A 22 -13.40 14.78 -8.27
CA ILE A 22 -12.36 13.82 -8.69
C ILE A 22 -11.45 13.42 -7.52
N VAL A 23 -11.01 14.38 -6.70
CA VAL A 23 -10.15 14.09 -5.54
C VAL A 23 -10.90 13.26 -4.50
N PHE A 24 -12.16 13.59 -4.23
CA PHE A 24 -12.99 12.85 -3.28
C PHE A 24 -13.26 11.41 -3.77
N PHE A 25 -13.56 11.25 -5.06
CA PHE A 25 -13.69 9.94 -5.68
C PHE A 25 -12.41 9.09 -5.55
N LEU A 26 -11.24 9.71 -5.78
CA LEU A 26 -9.95 9.04 -5.60
C LEU A 26 -9.70 8.62 -4.15
N LEU A 27 -10.06 9.46 -3.17
CA LEU A 27 -9.91 9.13 -1.75
C LEU A 27 -10.78 7.95 -1.33
N VAL A 28 -12.03 7.90 -1.78
CA VAL A 28 -12.95 6.78 -1.51
C VAL A 28 -12.42 5.50 -2.17
N PHE A 29 -12.00 5.57 -3.43
CA PHE A 29 -11.41 4.43 -4.13
C PHE A 29 -10.16 3.91 -3.41
N PHE A 30 -9.29 4.80 -2.94
CA PHE A 30 -8.09 4.42 -2.19
C PHE A 30 -8.42 3.78 -0.84
N MET A 31 -9.33 4.38 -0.06
CA MET A 31 -9.78 3.83 1.22
C MET A 31 -10.35 2.43 1.07
N VAL A 32 -11.16 2.20 0.04
CA VAL A 32 -11.76 0.89 -0.25
C VAL A 32 -10.67 -0.10 -0.70
N GLY A 33 -9.76 0.33 -1.59
CA GLY A 33 -8.66 -0.49 -2.09
C GLY A 33 -7.68 -0.98 -1.01
N THR A 34 -7.36 -0.14 -0.02
CA THR A 34 -6.47 -0.55 1.08
C THR A 34 -7.11 -1.58 2.01
N LEU A 35 -8.42 -1.55 2.21
CA LEU A 35 -9.12 -2.55 3.02
C LEU A 35 -9.07 -3.94 2.36
N TYR A 36 -9.13 -4.00 1.04
CA TYR A 36 -9.04 -5.26 0.29
C TYR A 36 -7.62 -5.84 0.19
N MET A 37 -6.58 -5.03 0.41
CA MET A 37 -5.18 -5.52 0.41
C MET A 37 -4.82 -6.31 1.68
N ASN A 38 -5.65 -6.26 2.73
CA ASN A 38 -5.31 -6.82 4.05
C ASN A 38 -5.76 -8.27 4.28
N THR A 39 -6.34 -8.97 3.29
CA THR A 39 -6.85 -10.34 3.50
C THR A 39 -5.82 -11.45 3.28
N GLU A 40 -4.64 -11.13 2.76
CA GLU A 40 -3.59 -12.14 2.53
C GLU A 40 -2.68 -12.27 3.76
N GLN A 41 -2.93 -13.32 4.55
CA GLN A 41 -1.97 -13.97 5.47
C GLN A 41 -1.29 -13.07 6.52
N GLN A 42 -2.08 -12.34 7.31
CA GLN A 42 -1.53 -11.72 8.52
C GLN A 42 -1.36 -12.77 9.62
N ILE A 43 -0.12 -13.24 9.82
CA ILE A 43 0.25 -13.93 11.06
C ILE A 43 0.12 -12.89 12.18
N PRO A 44 -0.69 -13.12 13.23
CA PRO A 44 -0.81 -12.18 14.33
C PRO A 44 0.55 -12.04 15.04
N LEU A 45 1.19 -10.88 14.89
CA LEU A 45 2.43 -10.56 15.59
C LEU A 45 2.09 -10.10 17.01
N ASN A 46 2.41 -10.92 18.01
CA ASN A 46 2.38 -10.50 19.40
C ASN A 46 3.61 -9.62 19.67
N LEU A 47 3.42 -8.31 19.78
CA LEU A 47 4.50 -7.41 20.20
C LEU A 47 4.80 -7.66 21.70
N PRO A 48 6.04 -8.05 22.07
CA PRO A 48 6.39 -8.19 23.47
C PRO A 48 6.38 -6.83 24.16
N SER A 49 5.76 -6.75 25.33
CA SER A 49 5.86 -5.57 26.21
C SER A 49 7.33 -5.37 26.57
N ALA A 50 7.84 -4.14 26.41
CA ALA A 50 9.23 -3.79 26.69
C ALA A 50 9.57 -4.05 28.18
N SER A 51 10.11 -5.23 28.47
CA SER A 51 10.84 -5.52 29.69
C SER A 51 12.32 -5.24 29.40
N SER A 52 13.04 -4.70 30.39
CA SER A 52 14.40 -4.17 30.25
C SER A 52 15.31 -5.01 29.33
N SER A 53 16.05 -4.33 28.45
CA SER A 53 16.86 -4.97 27.41
C SER A 53 18.02 -5.76 28.00
N THR A 54 17.86 -7.07 28.15
CA THR A 54 19.00 -7.98 28.05
C THR A 54 19.23 -8.18 26.55
N ALA A 55 20.41 -7.79 26.05
CA ALA A 55 20.79 -8.03 24.67
C ALA A 55 20.89 -9.54 24.43
N LYS A 56 19.77 -10.16 24.03
CA LYS A 56 19.75 -11.55 23.60
C LYS A 56 20.30 -11.55 22.17
N SER A 57 21.38 -12.30 21.95
CA SER A 57 21.89 -12.54 20.60
C SER A 57 20.75 -13.13 19.79
N ILE A 58 20.30 -12.40 18.76
CA ILE A 58 19.34 -12.93 17.79
C ILE A 58 20.16 -13.75 16.83
N GLU A 59 20.18 -15.07 17.02
CA GLU A 59 20.74 -15.97 16.02
C GLU A 59 19.81 -15.98 14.80
N PRO A 60 20.32 -15.71 13.59
CA PRO A 60 19.51 -15.73 12.38
C PRO A 60 19.12 -17.18 12.06
N ILE A 61 17.84 -17.40 11.83
CA ILE A 61 17.30 -18.70 11.36
C ILE A 61 17.14 -18.62 9.84
N THR A 62 17.65 -19.62 9.12
CA THR A 62 17.51 -19.69 7.65
C THR A 62 16.34 -20.59 7.27
N ILE A 63 15.31 -20.03 6.64
CA ILE A 63 14.17 -20.78 6.11
C ILE A 63 14.31 -20.87 4.59
N THR A 64 14.36 -22.08 4.04
CA THR A 64 14.40 -22.32 2.58
C THR A 64 13.14 -23.06 2.15
N LEU A 65 12.43 -22.51 1.15
CA LEU A 65 11.29 -23.15 0.50
C LEU A 65 11.67 -23.54 -0.93
N THR A 66 11.55 -24.81 -1.25
CA THR A 66 11.83 -25.33 -2.60
C THR A 66 10.56 -25.37 -3.45
N THR A 67 10.71 -25.43 -4.78
CA THR A 67 9.57 -25.57 -5.72
C THR A 67 8.80 -26.88 -5.55
N THR A 68 9.40 -27.89 -4.91
CA THR A 68 8.76 -29.15 -4.54
C THR A 68 7.95 -29.06 -3.24
N HIS A 69 7.76 -27.85 -2.70
CA HIS A 69 7.07 -27.60 -1.41
C HIS A 69 7.79 -28.20 -0.19
N THR A 70 9.08 -28.51 -0.32
CA THR A 70 9.93 -28.95 0.79
C THR A 70 10.45 -27.75 1.56
N LEU A 71 10.31 -27.78 2.89
CA LEU A 71 10.74 -26.72 3.80
C LEU A 71 12.01 -27.15 4.55
N TYR A 72 13.01 -26.28 4.57
CA TYR A 72 14.24 -26.48 5.35
C TYR A 72 14.40 -25.37 6.38
N ILE A 73 14.80 -25.74 7.60
CA ILE A 73 15.24 -24.84 8.67
C ILE A 73 16.70 -25.17 8.97
N ASP A 74 17.60 -24.22 8.78
CA ASP A 74 19.05 -24.40 9.03
C ASP A 74 19.61 -25.67 8.38
N ASN A 75 19.25 -25.85 7.10
CA ASN A 75 19.59 -27.02 6.27
C ASN A 75 18.99 -28.36 6.71
N GLN A 76 18.11 -28.40 7.72
CA GLN A 76 17.35 -29.59 8.07
C GLN A 76 15.98 -29.56 7.41
N GLU A 77 15.64 -30.64 6.71
CA GLU A 77 14.33 -30.82 6.10
C GLU A 77 13.27 -31.04 7.19
N ILE A 78 12.19 -30.28 7.13
CA ILE A 78 11.03 -30.43 8.00
C ILE A 78 9.92 -31.07 7.18
N SER A 79 9.76 -32.39 7.30
CA SER A 79 8.58 -33.11 6.80
C SER A 79 7.58 -33.24 7.93
N SER A 80 6.30 -32.93 7.65
CA SER A 80 5.19 -33.37 8.49
C SER A 80 4.99 -34.88 8.41
#